data_AF-A0A512NTE6-F1
#
_entry.id   AF-A0A512NTE6-F1
#
_cell.length_a   1.000
_cell.length_b   1.000
_cell.length_c   1.000
_cell.angle_alpha   90.00
_cell.angle_beta   90.00
_cell.angle_gamma   90.00
#
_symmetry.space_group_name_H-M   'P 1'
#
loop_
_entity.id
_entity.type
_entity.pdbx_description
1 polymer ?
#
loop_
_entity_poly.entity_id
_entity_poly.type
_entity_poly.pdbx_seq_one_letter_code
_entity_poly.pdbx_strand_id
1 'polypeptide(L)'
;MGKPYSLDLRERVVAALESGMSTGQAAARFSIGKATAGTWGRLKRSQGDVQPAKQGKPKGSVLDAHEAFILGVLRDKPDTTLEEMAERLAAERGVRVVWTAVWKFLDRRGQTHKKRLRTPASRSVPT
;
A
#
# COMPACT_ATOMS: atom_id res chain seq x y z
N MET A 1 12.17 -13.29 1.87
CA MET A 1 12.38 -12.49 0.64
C MET A 1 13.73 -11.82 0.76
N GLY A 2 14.60 -11.90 -0.25
CA GLY A 2 15.96 -11.33 -0.17
C GLY A 2 15.96 -9.80 -0.22
N LYS A 3 16.82 -9.18 0.59
CA LYS A 3 17.05 -7.73 0.56
C LYS A 3 17.79 -7.36 -0.75
N PRO A 4 17.42 -6.28 -1.45
CA PRO A 4 18.17 -5.83 -2.61
C PRO A 4 19.58 -5.39 -2.20
N TYR A 5 20.53 -5.51 -3.13
CA TYR A 5 21.84 -4.85 -3.00
C TYR A 5 21.68 -3.35 -2.76
N SER A 6 22.62 -2.78 -2.00
CA SER A 6 22.65 -1.34 -1.66
C SER A 6 22.65 -0.47 -2.91
N LEU A 7 22.06 0.73 -2.80
CA LEU A 7 22.01 1.69 -3.89
C LEU A 7 23.43 2.10 -4.33
N ASP A 8 24.32 2.37 -3.37
CA ASP A 8 25.73 2.69 -3.61
C ASP A 8 26.43 1.66 -4.52
N LEU A 9 26.26 0.36 -4.24
CA LEU A 9 26.88 -0.68 -5.06
C LEU A 9 26.37 -0.64 -6.50
N ARG A 10 25.07 -0.39 -6.67
CA ARG A 10 24.45 -0.31 -8.00
C ARG A 10 24.96 0.89 -8.78
N GLU A 11 25.03 2.04 -8.13
CA GLU A 11 25.52 3.29 -8.72
C GLU A 11 26.99 3.16 -9.15
N ARG A 12 27.84 2.58 -8.31
CA ARG A 12 29.26 2.35 -8.63
C ARG A 12 29.45 1.38 -9.79
N VAL A 13 28.66 0.32 -9.85
CA VAL A 13 28.69 -0.63 -10.97
C VAL A 13 28.29 0.06 -12.26
N VAL A 14 27.20 0.85 -12.24
CA VAL A 14 26.73 1.56 -13.43
C VAL A 14 27.70 2.65 -13.86
N ALA A 15 28.30 3.40 -12.93
CA ALA A 15 29.33 4.38 -13.26
C ALA A 15 30.52 3.73 -13.99
N ALA A 16 30.93 2.53 -13.58
CA ALA A 16 31.98 1.78 -14.28
C ALA A 16 31.54 1.34 -15.70
N LEU A 17 30.28 0.94 -15.88
CA LEU A 17 29.76 0.62 -17.21
C LEU A 17 29.70 1.86 -18.12
N GLU A 18 29.28 3.00 -17.59
CA GLU A 18 29.22 4.28 -18.29
C GLU A 18 30.61 4.83 -18.62
N SER A 19 31.63 4.50 -17.82
CA SER A 19 33.04 4.80 -18.12
C SER A 19 33.66 3.85 -19.16
N GLY A 20 32.84 3.05 -19.87
CA GLY A 20 33.28 2.18 -20.96
C GLY A 20 33.67 0.75 -20.55
N MET A 21 33.52 0.37 -19.29
CA MET A 21 33.79 -1.01 -18.86
C MET A 21 32.74 -1.98 -19.39
N SER A 22 33.16 -3.15 -19.88
CA SER A 22 32.20 -4.18 -20.27
C SER A 22 31.46 -4.74 -19.05
N THR A 23 30.25 -5.27 -19.28
CA THR A 23 29.45 -5.92 -18.22
C THR A 23 30.20 -7.02 -17.48
N GLY A 24 31.05 -7.78 -18.19
CA GLY A 24 31.86 -8.84 -17.58
C GLY A 24 32.95 -8.30 -16.66
N GLN A 25 33.66 -7.26 -17.09
CA GLN A 25 34.70 -6.61 -16.30
C GLN A 25 34.11 -5.94 -15.04
N ALA A 26 32.98 -5.25 -15.17
CA ALA A 26 32.31 -4.64 -14.01
C ALA A 26 31.85 -5.71 -13.01
N ALA A 27 31.25 -6.80 -13.49
CA ALA A 27 30.84 -7.90 -12.63
C ALA A 27 32.00 -8.52 -11.85
N ALA A 28 33.15 -8.75 -12.50
CA ALA A 28 34.35 -9.24 -11.85
C ALA A 28 34.90 -8.24 -10.81
N ARG A 29 34.99 -6.95 -11.18
CA ARG A 29 35.51 -5.88 -10.31
C ARG A 29 34.72 -5.72 -9.02
N PHE A 30 33.40 -5.86 -9.09
CA PHE A 30 32.50 -5.67 -7.95
C PHE A 30 32.04 -6.99 -7.31
N SER A 31 32.59 -8.13 -7.75
CA SER A 31 32.25 -9.47 -7.25
C SER A 31 30.74 -9.77 -7.26
N ILE A 32 30.07 -9.40 -8.35
CA ILE A 32 28.63 -9.67 -8.57
C ILE A 32 28.41 -10.52 -9.82
N GLY A 33 27.20 -11.07 -9.97
CA GLY A 33 26.81 -11.79 -11.18
C GLY A 33 26.77 -10.89 -12.42
N LYS A 34 27.27 -11.38 -13.56
CA LYS A 34 27.25 -10.68 -14.87
C LYS A 34 25.83 -10.25 -15.28
N ALA A 35 24.83 -11.10 -15.03
CA ALA A 35 23.43 -10.79 -15.28
C ALA A 35 22.93 -9.60 -14.44
N THR A 36 23.35 -9.52 -13.17
CA THR A 36 23.02 -8.42 -12.25
C THR A 36 23.59 -7.10 -12.75
N ALA A 37 24.89 -7.05 -13.05
CA ALA A 37 25.55 -5.87 -13.59
C ALA A 37 24.88 -5.39 -14.88
N GLY A 38 24.59 -6.32 -15.80
CA GLY A 38 23.91 -6.01 -17.07
C GLY A 38 22.47 -5.52 -16.87
N THR A 39 21.77 -6.02 -15.86
CA THR A 39 20.41 -5.59 -15.53
C THR A 39 20.40 -4.16 -15.00
N TRP A 40 21.34 -3.78 -14.14
CA TRP A 40 21.46 -2.41 -13.65
C TRP A 40 21.84 -1.42 -14.76
N GLY A 41 22.76 -1.79 -15.65
CA GLY A 41 23.07 -0.96 -16.82
C GLY A 41 21.90 -0.81 -17.81
N ARG A 42 21.03 -1.83 -17.95
CA ARG A 42 19.78 -1.69 -18.71
C ARG A 42 18.77 -0.79 -18.00
N LEU A 43 18.61 -0.97 -16.69
CA LEU A 43 17.70 -0.17 -15.86
C LEU A 43 18.06 1.32 -15.91
N LYS A 44 19.35 1.64 -15.78
CA LYS A 44 19.86 3.01 -15.91
C LYS A 44 19.50 3.62 -17.27
N ARG A 45 19.66 2.87 -18.35
CA ARG A 45 19.34 3.35 -19.71
C ARG A 45 17.84 3.53 -19.95
N SER A 46 16.99 2.69 -19.34
CA SER A 46 15.54 2.75 -19.55
C SER A 46 14.80 3.70 -18.60
N GLN A 47 15.25 3.82 -17.35
CA GLN A 47 14.56 4.58 -16.29
C GLN A 47 15.37 5.78 -15.79
N GLY A 48 16.66 5.89 -16.12
CA GLY A 48 17.54 6.97 -15.66
C GLY A 48 18.14 6.77 -14.27
N ASP A 49 17.70 5.75 -13.53
CA ASP A 49 18.20 5.40 -12.20
C ASP A 49 18.48 3.88 -12.04
N VAL A 50 19.00 3.50 -10.87
CA VAL A 50 19.27 2.10 -10.49
C VAL A 50 18.53 1.69 -9.23
N GLN A 51 17.49 2.42 -8.86
CA GLN A 51 16.78 2.17 -7.61
C GLN A 51 16.13 0.78 -7.63
N PRO A 52 16.20 0.02 -6.52
CA PRO A 52 15.43 -1.21 -6.42
C PRO A 52 13.94 -0.91 -6.52
N ALA A 53 13.23 -1.70 -7.33
CA ALA A 53 11.78 -1.67 -7.32
C ALA A 53 11.25 -1.92 -5.90
N LYS A 54 10.12 -1.28 -5.59
CA LYS A 54 9.44 -1.44 -4.30
C LYS A 54 9.13 -2.91 -4.06
N GLN A 55 9.72 -3.47 -3.00
CA GLN A 55 9.43 -4.84 -2.59
C GLN A 55 8.13 -4.91 -1.78
N GLY A 56 7.43 -6.03 -1.90
CA GLY A 56 6.21 -6.31 -1.16
C GLY A 56 4.93 -5.91 -1.91
N LYS A 57 3.79 -6.12 -1.25
CA LYS A 57 2.48 -5.82 -1.83
C LYS A 57 2.31 -4.32 -2.04
N PRO A 58 1.70 -3.87 -3.15
CA PRO A 58 1.29 -2.48 -3.33
C PRO A 58 0.51 -1.99 -2.10
N LYS A 59 0.70 -0.72 -1.74
CA LYS A 59 -0.12 -0.10 -0.69
C LYS A 59 -1.49 0.18 -1.30
N GLY A 60 -2.56 -0.15 -0.58
CA GLY A 60 -3.93 0.16 -1.00
C GLY A 60 -4.92 -0.95 -0.62
N SER A 61 -6.20 -0.62 -0.72
CA SER A 61 -7.33 -1.54 -0.67
C SER A 61 -8.09 -1.46 -1.99
N VAL A 62 -8.72 -2.55 -2.42
CA VAL A 62 -9.70 -2.53 -3.52
C VAL A 62 -10.83 -1.52 -3.23
N LEU A 63 -11.08 -1.26 -1.94
CA LEU A 63 -12.05 -0.28 -1.47
C LEU A 63 -11.64 1.19 -1.69
N ASP A 64 -10.37 1.47 -2.00
CA ASP A 64 -9.91 2.85 -2.22
C ASP A 64 -10.63 3.51 -3.41
N ALA A 65 -10.99 2.74 -4.44
CA ALA A 65 -11.80 3.22 -5.57
C ALA A 65 -13.28 3.51 -5.20
N HIS A 66 -13.75 2.97 -4.06
CA HIS A 66 -15.13 3.09 -3.60
C HIS A 66 -15.25 3.98 -2.36
N GLU A 67 -14.23 4.79 -2.08
CA GLU A 67 -14.19 5.63 -0.89
C GLU A 67 -15.38 6.58 -0.76
N ALA A 68 -15.70 7.31 -1.84
CA ALA A 68 -16.82 8.24 -1.83
C ALA A 68 -18.15 7.54 -1.53
N PHE A 69 -18.32 6.29 -2.00
CA PHE A 69 -19.49 5.49 -1.71
C PHE A 69 -19.55 5.09 -0.24
N ILE A 70 -18.47 4.51 0.30
CA ILE A 70 -18.41 4.05 1.69
C ILE A 70 -18.65 5.21 2.66
N LEU A 71 -18.01 6.35 2.42
CA LEU A 71 -18.16 7.55 3.26
C LEU A 71 -19.53 8.22 3.10
N GLY A 72 -20.15 8.11 1.91
CA GLY A 72 -21.53 8.56 1.69
C GLY A 72 -22.51 7.74 2.53
N VAL A 73 -22.39 6.41 2.47
CA VAL A 73 -23.21 5.49 3.27
C VAL A 73 -23.12 5.78 4.76
N LEU A 74 -21.90 5.96 5.29
CA LEU A 74 -21.71 6.26 6.72
C LEU A 74 -22.26 7.63 7.12
N ARG A 75 -22.29 8.60 6.19
CA ARG A 75 -22.85 9.92 6.45
C ARG A 75 -24.38 9.86 6.54
N ASP A 76 -25.00 9.10 5.66
CA ASP A 76 -26.46 8.93 5.62
C ASP A 76 -26.95 8.02 6.76
N LYS A 77 -26.20 6.97 7.08
CA LYS A 77 -26.50 5.98 8.12
C LYS A 77 -25.26 5.65 8.95
N PRO A 78 -24.96 6.44 10.00
CA PRO A 78 -23.78 6.25 10.84
C PRO A 78 -23.70 4.91 11.57
N ASP A 79 -24.86 4.28 11.83
CA ASP A 79 -24.96 3.00 12.53
C ASP A 79 -24.81 1.77 11.59
N THR A 80 -24.46 1.98 10.32
CA THR A 80 -24.22 0.89 9.36
C THR A 80 -23.11 -0.02 9.87
N THR A 81 -23.39 -1.31 10.01
CA THR A 81 -22.40 -2.31 10.45
C THR A 81 -21.37 -2.61 9.36
N LEU A 82 -20.26 -3.25 9.73
CA LEU A 82 -19.19 -3.57 8.79
C LEU A 82 -19.62 -4.66 7.80
N GLU A 83 -20.45 -5.58 8.27
CA GLU A 83 -21.11 -6.64 7.49
C GLU A 83 -22.09 -6.05 6.48
N GLU A 84 -22.99 -5.16 6.92
CA GLU A 84 -23.92 -4.46 6.04
C GLU A 84 -23.18 -3.65 4.97
N MET A 85 -22.08 -2.98 5.34
CA MET A 85 -21.26 -2.27 4.38
C MET A 85 -20.64 -3.22 3.33
N ALA A 86 -20.18 -4.40 3.74
CA ALA A 86 -19.63 -5.41 2.84
C ALA A 86 -20.70 -5.97 1.88
N GLU A 87 -21.92 -6.21 2.38
CA GLU A 87 -23.05 -6.63 1.56
C GLU A 87 -23.44 -5.56 0.53
N ARG A 88 -23.50 -4.29 0.95
CA ARG A 88 -23.77 -3.17 0.05
C ARG A 88 -22.70 -2.98 -1.00
N LEU A 89 -21.42 -3.15 -0.65
CA LEU A 89 -20.32 -3.15 -1.62
C LEU A 89 -20.48 -4.27 -2.66
N ALA A 90 -20.91 -5.46 -2.23
CA ALA A 90 -21.17 -6.56 -3.15
C ALA A 90 -22.38 -6.29 -4.07
N ALA A 91 -23.47 -5.74 -3.52
CA ALA A 91 -24.71 -5.49 -4.26
C ALA A 91 -24.64 -4.27 -5.19
N GLU A 92 -24.11 -3.14 -4.71
CA GLU A 92 -24.16 -1.86 -5.43
C GLU A 92 -22.89 -1.58 -6.25
N ARG A 93 -21.75 -2.17 -5.87
CA ARG A 93 -20.44 -1.93 -6.53
C ARG A 93 -19.83 -3.19 -7.14
N GLY A 94 -20.44 -4.37 -6.94
CA GLY A 94 -19.90 -5.64 -7.43
C GLY A 94 -18.62 -6.09 -6.71
N VAL A 95 -18.26 -5.44 -5.59
CA VAL A 95 -17.02 -5.71 -4.86
C VAL A 95 -17.29 -6.57 -3.64
N ARG A 96 -16.91 -7.84 -3.73
CA ARG A 96 -17.02 -8.79 -2.61
C ARG A 96 -15.80 -8.69 -1.70
N VAL A 97 -16.00 -8.25 -0.48
CA VAL A 97 -14.98 -8.18 0.57
C VAL A 97 -15.51 -8.73 1.87
N VAL A 98 -14.60 -9.21 2.73
CA VAL A 98 -14.93 -9.52 4.13
C VAL A 98 -15.02 -8.24 4.96
N TRP A 99 -15.84 -8.24 6.01
CA TRP A 99 -16.03 -7.09 6.90
C TRP A 99 -14.72 -6.51 7.45
N THR A 100 -13.70 -7.36 7.70
CA THR A 100 -12.38 -6.90 8.18
C THR A 100 -11.65 -6.00 7.19
N ALA A 101 -11.91 -6.14 5.89
CA ALA A 101 -11.34 -5.26 4.87
C ALA A 101 -11.97 -3.86 4.93
N VAL A 102 -13.28 -3.78 5.21
CA VAL A 102 -14.00 -2.53 5.47
C VAL A 102 -13.45 -1.88 6.74
N TRP A 103 -13.27 -2.65 7.82
CA TRP A 103 -12.67 -2.14 9.05
C TRP A 103 -11.28 -1.54 8.81
N LYS A 104 -10.36 -2.28 8.18
CA LYS A 104 -9.01 -1.78 7.85
C LYS A 104 -9.02 -0.55 6.95
N PHE A 105 -10.02 -0.44 6.08
CA PHE A 105 -10.21 0.72 5.21
C PHE A 105 -10.60 1.96 6.01
N LEU A 106 -11.54 1.82 6.95
CA LEU A 106 -12.03 2.89 7.83
C LEU A 106 -10.98 3.32 8.87
N ASP A 107 -10.32 2.34 9.50
CA ASP A 107 -9.26 2.56 10.50
C ASP A 107 -8.10 3.39 9.92
N ARG A 108 -7.63 3.04 8.71
CA ARG A 108 -6.59 3.80 7.99
C ARG A 108 -6.97 5.26 7.73
N ARG A 109 -8.27 5.57 7.68
CA ARG A 109 -8.81 6.91 7.41
C ARG A 109 -9.26 7.64 8.68
N GLY A 110 -8.97 7.09 9.85
CA GLY A 110 -9.36 7.68 11.13
C GLY A 110 -10.87 7.75 11.33
N GLN A 111 -11.65 6.93 10.62
CA GLN A 111 -13.11 6.88 10.80
C GLN A 111 -13.44 6.14 12.09
N THR A 112 -13.79 6.89 13.12
CA THR A 112 -14.16 6.36 14.43
C THR A 112 -15.63 6.60 14.71
N HIS A 113 -16.33 5.57 15.21
CA HIS A 113 -17.66 5.77 15.77
C HIS A 113 -17.58 6.60 17.04
N LYS A 114 -18.30 7.74 17.08
CA LYS A 114 -18.35 8.59 18.28
C LYS A 114 -19.06 7.84 19.41
N LYS A 115 -18.31 7.42 20.42
CA LYS A 115 -18.89 6.86 21.66
C LYS A 115 -19.42 8.00 22.53
N ARG A 116 -20.70 7.99 22.86
CA ARG A 116 -21.27 8.84 23.92
C ARG A 116 -21.26 8.04 25.22
N LEU A 117 -20.75 8.64 26.30
CA LEU A 117 -20.85 8.06 27.63
C LEU A 117 -22.34 7.96 28.00
N ARG A 118 -22.77 6.80 28.48
CA ARG A 118 -24.14 6.61 28.98
C ARG A 118 -24.26 7.43 30.27
N THR A 119 -25.08 8.48 30.26
CA THR A 119 -25.47 9.19 31.48
C THR A 119 -26.60 8.42 32.18
N PRO A 120 -26.59 8.31 33.52
CA PRO A 120 -27.71 7.73 34.26
C PRO A 120 -29.01 8.47 33.93
N ALA A 121 -30.12 7.75 33.81
CA ALA A 121 -31.42 8.38 33.64
C ALA A 121 -31.70 9.31 34.83
N SER A 122 -32.08 10.55 34.55
CA SER A 122 -32.53 11.49 35.58
C SER A 122 -33.74 10.91 36.31
N ARG A 123 -33.69 10.92 37.64
CA ARG A 123 -34.70 10.35 38.51
C ARG A 123 -36.00 11.15 38.34
N SER A 124 -36.99 10.59 37.63
CA SER A 124 -38.32 11.18 37.52
C SER A 124 -39.04 11.00 38.85
N VAL A 125 -39.33 12.10 39.54
CA VAL A 125 -40.17 12.10 40.75
C VAL A 125 -41.64 12.08 40.28
N PRO A 126 -42.47 11.12 40.73
CA PRO A 126 -43.91 11.15 40.44
C PRO A 126 -44.54 12.39 41.10
N THR A 127 -45.38 13.11 40.35
CA THR A 127 -46.22 14.22 40.86
C THR A 127 -47.53 13.67 41.39
#